data_AF-A0A0Q4Y0R3-F1
#
_entry.id   AF-A0A0Q4Y0R3-F1
#
_cell.length_a   1.000
_cell.length_b   1.000
_cell.length_c   1.000
_cell.angle_alpha   90.00
_cell.angle_beta   90.00
_cell.angle_gamma   90.00
#
_symmetry.space_group_name_H-M   'P 1'
#
loop_
_entity.id
_entity.type
_entity.pdbx_description
1 polymer ?
#
loop_
_entity_poly.entity_id
_entity_poly.type
_entity_poly.pdbx_seq_one_letter_code
_entity_poly.pdbx_strand_id
1 'polypeptide(L)'
;MAFRPLSRLHIASRIAAGTLGGYAFTWGFMAASIALLFAAGMPFHDAESLSTMIGFLLFLGLFCWSFAAGSLARVWAVLAGGGAAMTGVAWLVQRALV
;
A
#
# COMPACT_ATOMS: atom_id res chain seq x y z
N MET A 1 20.80 -15.56 26.77
CA MET A 1 19.87 -14.94 25.80
C MET A 1 19.36 -16.05 24.88
N ALA A 2 18.15 -16.56 25.09
CA ALA A 2 17.63 -17.69 24.32
C ALA A 2 17.16 -17.20 22.94
N PHE A 3 17.88 -17.60 21.88
CA PHE A 3 17.41 -17.40 20.50
C PHE A 3 16.21 -18.31 20.27
N ARG A 4 14.99 -17.77 20.33
CA ARG A 4 13.83 -18.47 19.78
C ARG A 4 14.04 -18.55 18.26
N PRO A 5 14.08 -19.75 17.66
CA PRO A 5 14.19 -19.86 16.22
C PRO A 5 12.98 -19.14 15.59
N LEU A 6 13.24 -18.27 14.62
CA LEU A 6 12.18 -17.65 13.84
C LEU A 6 11.37 -18.76 13.18
N SER A 7 10.10 -18.89 13.58
CA SER A 7 9.19 -19.84 12.96
C SER A 7 9.13 -19.60 11.47
N ARG A 8 9.08 -20.67 10.66
CA ARG A 8 8.90 -20.58 9.20
C ARG A 8 7.68 -19.73 8.84
N LEU A 9 6.64 -19.77 9.68
CA LEU A 9 5.45 -18.94 9.53
C LEU A 9 5.76 -17.43 9.65
N HIS A 10 6.69 -17.06 10.53
CA HIS A 10 7.11 -15.68 10.72
C HIS A 10 7.84 -15.15 9.46
N ILE A 11 8.71 -15.98 8.87
CA ILE A 11 9.40 -15.65 7.62
C ILE A 11 8.39 -15.53 6.47
N ALA A 12 7.51 -16.52 6.31
CA ALA A 12 6.47 -16.51 5.29
C ALA A 12 5.55 -15.29 5.41
N SER A 13 5.18 -14.91 6.63
CA SER A 13 4.32 -13.75 6.87
C SER A 13 5.00 -12.41 6.56
N ARG A 14 6.33 -12.30 6.72
CA ARG A 14 7.10 -11.12 6.29
C ARG A 14 7.16 -11.01 4.79
N ILE A 15 7.40 -12.13 4.11
CA ILE A 15 7.39 -12.18 2.64
C ILE A 15 6.00 -11.77 2.14
N ALA A 16 4.93 -12.35 2.69
CA ALA A 16 3.56 -12.00 2.35
C ALA A 16 3.24 -10.53 2.66
N ALA A 17 3.71 -9.98 3.78
CA ALA A 17 3.54 -8.56 4.09
C ALA A 17 4.24 -7.66 3.07
N GLY A 18 5.47 -7.96 2.70
CA GLY A 18 6.23 -7.18 1.72
C GLY A 18 5.64 -7.26 0.32
N THR A 19 5.22 -8.44 -0.13
CA THR A 19 4.65 -8.62 -1.48
C THR A 19 3.17 -8.28 -1.52
N LEU A 20 2.32 -9.05 -0.84
CA LEU A 20 0.86 -8.91 -0.88
C LEU A 20 0.39 -7.66 -0.15
N GLY A 21 0.93 -7.40 1.05
CA GLY A 21 0.58 -6.21 1.83
C GLY A 21 1.03 -4.92 1.14
N GLY A 22 2.28 -4.90 0.66
CA GLY A 22 2.82 -3.79 -0.12
C GLY A 22 1.98 -3.52 -1.37
N TYR A 23 1.63 -4.56 -2.11
CA TYR A 23 0.83 -4.46 -3.34
C TYR A 23 -0.59 -3.96 -3.07
N ALA A 24 -1.26 -4.49 -2.05
CA ALA A 24 -2.60 -4.06 -1.68
C ALA A 24 -2.63 -2.58 -1.27
N PHE A 25 -1.64 -2.15 -0.49
CA PHE A 25 -1.51 -0.75 -0.10
C PHE A 25 -1.27 0.16 -1.30
N THR A 26 -0.32 -0.18 -2.18
CA THR A 26 -0.02 0.67 -3.33
C THR A 26 -1.15 0.71 -4.34
N TRP A 27 -1.90 -0.38 -4.48
CA TRP A 27 -3.12 -0.39 -5.28
C TRP A 27 -4.17 0.58 -4.73
N GLY A 28 -4.43 0.54 -3.42
CA GLY A 28 -5.33 1.50 -2.75
C GLY A 28 -4.85 2.95 -2.88
N PHE A 29 -3.53 3.18 -2.76
CA PHE A 29 -2.91 4.49 -2.94
C PHE A 29 -3.09 5.02 -4.36
N MET A 30 -2.86 4.18 -5.37
CA MET A 30 -3.02 4.56 -6.77
C MET A 30 -4.49 4.87 -7.07
N ALA A 31 -5.43 4.04 -6.62
CA ALA A 31 -6.85 4.30 -6.81
C ALA A 31 -7.29 5.64 -6.20
N ALA A 32 -6.85 5.94 -4.97
CA ALA A 32 -7.15 7.21 -4.31
C ALA A 32 -6.51 8.41 -5.01
N SER A 33 -5.23 8.28 -5.41
CA SER A 33 -4.49 9.35 -6.09
C SER A 33 -5.11 9.68 -7.44
N ILE A 34 -5.45 8.67 -8.24
CA ILE A 34 -6.11 8.85 -9.54
C ILE A 34 -7.45 9.54 -9.36
N ALA A 35 -8.29 9.06 -8.43
CA ALA A 35 -9.60 9.65 -8.17
C ALA A 35 -9.51 11.12 -7.71
N LEU A 36 -8.57 11.43 -6.81
CA LEU A 36 -8.36 12.80 -6.30
C LEU A 36 -7.80 13.74 -7.37
N LEU A 37 -6.80 13.29 -8.14
CA LEU A 37 -6.21 14.09 -9.22
C LEU A 37 -7.22 14.35 -10.33
N PHE A 38 -8.02 13.35 -10.69
CA PHE A 38 -9.11 13.52 -11.65
C PHE A 38 -10.18 14.49 -11.13
N ALA A 39 -10.58 14.38 -9.86
CA ALA A 39 -11.49 15.33 -9.22
C ALA A 39 -10.93 16.76 -9.19
N ALA A 40 -9.60 16.92 -9.13
CA ALA A 40 -8.91 18.21 -9.21
C ALA A 40 -8.81 18.77 -10.64
N GLY A 41 -9.35 18.07 -11.65
CA GLY A 41 -9.39 18.52 -13.04
C GLY A 41 -8.23 18.03 -13.91
N MET A 42 -7.36 17.14 -13.40
CA MET A 42 -6.31 16.52 -14.20
C MET A 42 -6.91 15.48 -15.17
N PRO A 43 -6.45 15.40 -16.44
CA PRO A 43 -6.83 14.33 -17.33
C PRO A 43 -6.52 12.96 -16.74
N PHE A 44 -7.43 12.00 -16.92
CA PHE A 44 -7.30 10.65 -16.33
C PHE A 44 -5.96 9.98 -16.68
N HIS A 45 -5.51 10.09 -17.93
CA HIS A 45 -4.27 9.46 -18.38
C HIS A 45 -3.01 10.03 -17.70
N ASP A 46 -3.01 11.34 -17.41
CA ASP A 46 -1.92 12.01 -16.71
C ASP A 46 -1.91 11.59 -15.23
N ALA A 47 -3.10 11.56 -14.62
CA ALA A 47 -3.28 11.13 -13.24
C ALA A 47 -2.86 9.66 -13.04
N GLU A 48 -3.21 8.78 -13.97
CA GLU A 48 -2.82 7.37 -13.97
C GLU A 48 -1.30 7.21 -14.12
N SER A 49 -0.68 7.90 -15.08
CA SER A 49 0.76 7.82 -15.31
C SER A 49 1.55 8.30 -14.10
N LEU A 50 1.20 9.46 -13.54
CA LEU A 50 1.85 10.01 -12.35
C LEU A 50 1.65 9.10 -11.13
N SER A 51 0.43 8.62 -10.91
CA SER A 51 0.13 7.73 -9.78
C SER A 51 0.88 6.41 -9.89
N THR A 52 1.08 5.89 -11.10
CA THR A 52 1.85 4.66 -11.34
C THR A 52 3.34 4.87 -11.05
N MET A 53 3.93 5.99 -11.49
CA MET A 53 5.32 6.33 -11.19
C MET A 53 5.56 6.44 -9.68
N ILE A 54 4.68 7.15 -8.96
CA ILE A 54 4.77 7.30 -7.50
C ILE A 54 4.48 5.97 -6.80
N GLY A 55 3.47 5.24 -7.26
CA GLY A 55 3.06 3.94 -6.73
C GLY A 55 4.18 2.90 -6.79
N PHE A 56 4.99 2.90 -7.84
CA PHE A 56 6.16 2.04 -7.94
C PHE A 56 7.22 2.34 -6.87
N LEU A 57 7.56 3.62 -6.68
CA LEU A 57 8.52 4.05 -5.65
C LEU A 57 8.00 3.73 -4.23
N LEU A 58 6.71 3.96 -4.01
CA LEU A 58 6.03 3.64 -2.76
C LEU A 58 6.07 2.12 -2.48
N PHE A 59 5.80 1.29 -3.49
CA PHE A 59 5.85 -0.17 -3.36
C PHE A 59 7.24 -0.64 -2.97
N LEU A 60 8.28 -0.12 -3.63
CA LEU A 60 9.66 -0.44 -3.29
C LEU A 60 10.01 -0.04 -1.85
N GLY A 61 9.62 1.16 -1.43
CA GLY A 61 9.83 1.63 -0.06
C GLY A 61 9.14 0.73 0.98
N LEU A 62 7.87 0.37 0.75
CA LEU A 62 7.11 -0.52 1.63
C LEU A 62 7.67 -1.94 1.65
N PHE A 63 8.11 -2.44 0.50
CA PHE A 63 8.77 -3.74 0.40
C PHE A 63 10.04 -3.76 1.26
N CYS A 64 10.96 -2.80 1.07
CA CYS A 64 12.16 -2.68 1.90
C CYS A 64 11.82 -2.51 3.39
N TRP A 65 10.82 -1.69 3.70
CA TRP A 65 10.39 -1.44 5.07
C TRP A 65 9.82 -2.69 5.77
N SER A 66 9.12 -3.56 5.04
CA SER A 66 8.58 -4.82 5.58
C SER A 66 9.67 -5.75 6.14
N PHE A 67 10.89 -5.64 5.62
CA PHE A 67 12.06 -6.39 6.09
C PHE A 67 12.88 -5.63 7.14
N ALA A 68 12.96 -4.30 7.05
CA ALA A 68 13.68 -3.47 8.02
C ALA A 68 12.92 -3.29 9.35
N ALA A 69 11.59 -3.36 9.35
CA ALA A 69 10.78 -3.11 10.54
C ALA A 69 10.99 -4.19 11.61
N GLY A 70 11.16 -3.78 12.87
CA GLY A 70 11.30 -4.71 14.00
C GLY A 70 10.01 -5.41 14.43
N SER A 71 8.84 -4.92 14.01
CA SER A 71 7.52 -5.45 14.39
C SER A 71 6.64 -5.72 13.18
N LEU A 72 6.40 -6.99 12.91
CA LEU A 72 5.52 -7.45 11.83
C LEU A 72 4.06 -6.98 12.01
N ALA A 73 3.59 -6.88 13.25
CA ALA A 73 2.25 -6.39 13.55
C ALA A 73 2.04 -4.94 13.09
N ARG A 74 3.07 -4.08 13.24
CA ARG A 74 3.02 -2.69 12.73
C ARG A 74 3.00 -2.66 11.21
N VAL A 75 3.78 -3.53 10.56
CA VAL A 75 3.81 -3.64 9.09
C VAL A 75 2.41 -3.98 8.58
N TRP A 76 1.77 -5.01 9.12
CA TRP A 76 0.39 -5.37 8.75
C TRP A 76 -0.61 -4.27 9.09
N ALA A 77 -0.51 -3.64 10.26
CA ALA A 77 -1.43 -2.57 10.64
C ALA A 77 -1.36 -1.37 9.67
N VAL A 78 -0.16 -0.98 9.23
CA VAL A 78 0.01 0.11 8.27
C VAL A 78 -0.40 -0.32 6.86
N LEU A 79 0.02 -1.51 6.40
CA LEU A 79 -0.28 -1.96 5.04
C LEU A 79 -1.76 -2.27 4.86
N ALA A 80 -2.36 -3.07 5.75
CA ALA A 80 -3.77 -3.41 5.66
C ALA A 80 -4.66 -2.24 6.08
N GLY A 81 -4.32 -1.55 7.17
CA GLY A 81 -5.11 -0.42 7.67
C GLY A 81 -5.05 0.78 6.74
N GLY A 82 -3.85 1.15 6.29
CA GLY A 82 -3.69 2.23 5.33
C GLY A 82 -4.24 1.88 3.96
N GLY A 83 -4.01 0.67 3.45
CA GLY A 83 -4.60 0.22 2.18
C GLY A 83 -6.13 0.28 2.20
N ALA A 84 -6.77 -0.27 3.24
CA ALA A 84 -8.22 -0.22 3.39
C ALA A 84 -8.77 1.21 3.51
N ALA A 85 -8.08 2.07 4.27
CA ALA A 85 -8.47 3.48 4.40
C ALA A 85 -8.40 4.21 3.04
N MET A 86 -7.32 4.00 2.28
CA MET A 86 -7.15 4.64 0.97
C MET A 86 -8.17 4.13 -0.05
N THR A 87 -8.47 2.83 -0.07
CA THR A 87 -9.56 2.28 -0.89
C THR A 87 -10.91 2.89 -0.50
N GLY A 88 -11.17 3.07 0.80
CA GLY A 88 -12.39 3.73 1.28
C GLY A 88 -12.50 5.19 0.80
N VAL A 89 -11.40 5.95 0.86
CA VAL A 89 -11.35 7.32 0.32
C VAL A 89 -11.61 7.33 -1.18
N ALA A 90 -10.93 6.46 -1.95
CA ALA A 90 -11.12 6.35 -3.39
C ALA A 90 -12.59 6.07 -3.75
N TRP A 91 -13.22 5.13 -3.03
CA TRP A 91 -14.61 4.77 -3.23
C TRP A 91 -15.57 5.93 -2.95
N LEU A 92 -15.36 6.68 -1.85
CA LEU A 92 -16.17 7.84 -1.51
C LEU A 92 -16.03 8.96 -2.56
N VAL A 93 -14.80 9.22 -3.02
CA VAL A 93 -14.55 10.22 -4.06
C VAL A 93 -15.21 9.82 -5.38
N GLN A 94 -15.03 8.57 -5.83
CA GLN A 94 -15.69 8.08 -7.05
C GLN A 94 -17.21 8.16 -6.95
N ARG A 95 -17.78 7.81 -5.81
CA ARG A 95 -19.22 7.90 -5.57
C ARG A 95 -19.76 9.34 -5.54
N ALA A 96 -18.91 10.35 -5.30
CA ALA A 96 -19.30 11.75 -5.39
C ALA A 96 -19.18 12.32 -6.81
N LEU A 97 -18.43 11.66 -7.70
CA LEU A 97 -18.21 12.07 -9.09
C LEU A 97 -19.22 11.46 -10.07
N VAL A 98 -19.85 10.33 -9.71
CA VAL A 98 -20.86 9.59 -10.48
C VAL A 98 -22.23 9.82 -9.87
#